data_AF-A0A371HR20-F1
#
_entry.id   AF-A0A371HR20-F1
#
_cell.length_a   1.000
_cell.length_b   1.000
_cell.length_c   1.000
_cell.angle_alpha   90.00
_cell.angle_beta   90.00
_cell.angle_gamma   90.00
#
_symmetry.space_group_name_H-M   'P 1'
#
loop_
_entity.id
_entity.type
_entity.pdbx_description
1 polymer ?
#
loop_
_entity_poly.entity_id
_entity_poly.type
_entity_poly.pdbx_seq_one_letter_code
_entity_poly.pdbx_strand_id
1 'polypeptide(L)'
;MAHGICEGLWMKIILDDLKVKYEGLIKLFCDNNSAISIVHNPVQHGRTKHIEIDRHFIKEKLNSGLVVTTHVPTRIQIVDIFTKGLPI
;
A
#
# COMPACT_ATOMS: atom_id res chain seq x y z
N MET A 1 -0.71 4.12 2.08
CA MET A 1 -0.82 3.10 1.01
C MET A 1 0.08 3.43 -0.18
N ALA A 2 -0.07 4.58 -0.84
CA ALA A 2 0.80 4.99 -1.95
C ALA A 2 2.30 4.93 -1.59
N HIS A 3 2.68 5.45 -0.41
CA HIS A 3 4.05 5.40 0.08
C HIS A 3 4.61 3.95 0.19
N GLY A 4 3.88 3.05 0.86
CA GLY A 4 4.31 1.65 0.97
C GLY A 4 4.40 0.91 -0.37
N ILE A 5 3.60 1.32 -1.37
CA ILE A 5 3.76 0.82 -2.75
C ILE A 5 5.06 1.35 -3.36
N CYS A 6 5.37 2.64 -3.20
CA CYS A 6 6.63 3.23 -3.67
C CYS A 6 7.85 2.55 -3.04
N GLU A 7 7.83 2.32 -1.72
CA GLU A 7 8.90 1.61 -1.02
C GLU A 7 9.06 0.18 -1.52
N GLY A 8 7.96 -0.56 -1.72
CA GLY A 8 8.00 -1.91 -2.29
C GLY A 8 8.55 -1.95 -3.72
N LEU A 9 8.19 -0.97 -4.56
CA LEU A 9 8.73 -0.81 -5.91
C LEU A 9 10.23 -0.52 -5.86
N TRP A 10 10.65 0.36 -4.96
CA TRP A 10 12.05 0.71 -4.77
C TRP A 10 12.87 -0.51 -4.31
N MET A 11 12.34 -1.32 -3.37
CA MET A 11 12.97 -2.59 -3.00
C MET A 11 13.12 -3.54 -4.19
N LYS A 12 12.10 -3.64 -5.07
CA LYS A 12 12.20 -4.48 -6.27
C LYS A 12 13.33 -4.01 -7.21
N ILE A 13 13.50 -2.69 -7.38
CA ILE A 13 14.58 -2.11 -8.18
C ILE A 13 15.94 -2.46 -7.58
N ILE A 14 16.11 -2.26 -6.26
CA ILE A 14 17.37 -2.60 -5.58
C ILE A 14 17.70 -4.09 -5.70
N LEU A 15 16.70 -4.96 -5.54
CA LEU A 15 16.91 -6.41 -5.70
C LEU A 15 17.36 -6.76 -7.12
N ASP A 16 16.80 -6.10 -8.14
CA ASP A 16 17.20 -6.30 -9.54
C ASP A 16 18.64 -5.82 -9.81
N ASP A 17 19.02 -4.67 -9.24
CA ASP A 17 20.39 -4.13 -9.30
C ASP A 17 21.39 -5.10 -8.65
N LEU A 18 20.99 -5.73 -7.53
CA LEU A 18 21.76 -6.75 -6.83
C LEU A 18 21.71 -8.14 -7.51
N LYS A 19 21.05 -8.27 -8.67
CA LYS A 19 20.86 -9.53 -9.40
C LYS A 19 20.11 -10.61 -8.62
N VAL A 20 19.29 -10.19 -7.65
CA VAL A 20 18.37 -11.06 -6.90
C VAL A 20 17.01 -11.04 -7.60
N LYS A 21 16.62 -12.17 -8.18
CA LYS A 21 15.30 -12.28 -8.84
C LYS A 21 14.18 -12.24 -7.80
N TYR A 22 13.35 -11.21 -7.90
CA TYR A 22 12.07 -11.14 -7.20
C TYR A 22 10.89 -11.22 -8.19
N GLU A 23 10.37 -12.44 -8.35
CA GLU A 23 9.26 -12.76 -9.25
C GLU A 23 7.88 -12.63 -8.57
N GLY A 24 7.87 -12.34 -7.26
CA GLY A 24 6.65 -12.18 -6.47
C GLY A 24 5.92 -10.86 -6.75
N LEU A 25 4.64 -10.84 -6.36
CA LEU A 25 3.84 -9.62 -6.25
C LEU A 25 4.13 -8.94 -4.91
N ILE A 26 4.17 -7.61 -4.91
CA ILE A 26 4.31 -6.84 -3.67
C ILE A 26 3.01 -6.98 -2.88
N LYS A 27 3.05 -7.72 -1.76
CA LYS A 27 1.91 -7.84 -0.85
C LYS A 27 1.93 -6.70 0.15
N LEU A 28 0.90 -5.86 0.10
CA LEU A 28 0.73 -4.76 1.05
C LEU A 28 -0.39 -5.10 2.04
N PHE A 29 -0.05 -5.14 3.32
CA PHE A 29 -0.99 -5.36 4.41
C PHE A 29 -1.48 -4.01 4.97
N CYS A 30 -2.78 -3.84 5.13
CA CYS A 30 -3.37 -2.59 5.64
C CYS A 30 -4.59 -2.88 6.52
N ASP A 31 -4.66 -2.28 7.69
CA ASP A 31 -5.82 -2.36 8.59
C ASP A 31 -6.94 -1.38 8.27
N ASN A 32 -6.67 -0.38 7.43
CA ASN A 32 -7.65 0.62 7.08
C ASN A 32 -8.52 0.18 5.89
N ASN A 33 -9.67 -0.43 6.21
CA ASN A 33 -10.70 -0.78 5.21
C ASN A 33 -11.19 0.43 4.39
N SER A 34 -11.18 1.64 4.95
CA SER A 34 -11.56 2.83 4.18
C SER A 34 -10.54 3.13 3.08
N ALA A 35 -9.23 2.97 3.35
CA ALA A 35 -8.19 3.16 2.34
C ALA A 35 -8.32 2.14 1.20
N ILE A 36 -8.65 0.88 1.52
CA ILE A 36 -8.93 -0.17 0.52
C ILE A 36 -10.19 0.19 -0.27
N SER A 37 -11.28 0.55 0.41
CA SER A 37 -12.56 0.88 -0.23
C SER A 37 -12.47 2.12 -1.13
N ILE A 38 -11.68 3.14 -0.78
CA ILE A 38 -11.50 4.36 -1.59
C ILE A 38 -10.86 4.01 -2.95
N VAL A 39 -9.94 3.05 -2.97
CA VAL A 39 -9.32 2.58 -4.22
C VAL A 39 -10.35 1.91 -5.13
N HIS A 40 -11.23 1.07 -4.57
CA HIS A 40 -12.22 0.30 -5.33
C HIS A 40 -13.50 1.10 -5.70
N ASN A 41 -13.99 1.98 -4.81
CA ASN A 41 -15.21 2.76 -5.03
C ASN A 41 -14.90 4.28 -5.10
N PRO A 42 -15.00 4.91 -6.28
CA PRO A 42 -14.61 6.31 -6.51
C PRO A 42 -15.50 7.38 -5.87
N VAL A 43 -16.60 7.01 -5.21
CA VAL A 43 -17.57 8.00 -4.71
C VAL A 43 -17.04 8.64 -3.41
N GLN A 44 -16.10 9.59 -3.55
CA GLN A 44 -15.81 10.59 -2.54
C GLN A 44 -15.83 11.98 -3.18
N HIS A 45 -16.79 12.81 -2.74
CA HIS A 45 -17.03 14.18 -3.22
C HIS A 45 -16.00 15.22 -2.69
N GLY A 46 -14.88 14.77 -2.13
CA GLY A 46 -13.86 15.63 -1.50
C GLY A 46 -12.74 15.99 -2.47
N ARG A 47 -12.75 17.22 -2.99
CA ARG A 47 -11.69 17.82 -3.83
C ARG A 47 -10.37 17.96 -3.08
N THR A 48 -9.53 16.93 -3.07
CA THR A 48 -8.11 17.08 -2.67
C THR A 48 -7.24 16.38 -3.70
N LYS A 49 -6.61 17.16 -4.58
CA LYS A 49 -5.85 16.66 -5.75
C LYS A 49 -4.82 15.57 -5.40
N HIS A 50 -4.17 15.68 -4.24
CA HIS A 50 -3.19 14.69 -3.78
C HIS A 50 -3.82 13.30 -3.55
N ILE A 51 -5.04 13.26 -3.00
CA ILE A 51 -5.77 12.01 -2.75
C ILE A 51 -6.17 11.35 -4.08
N GLU A 52 -6.55 12.16 -5.07
CA GLU A 52 -6.93 11.67 -6.40
C GLU A 52 -5.74 11.09 -7.18
N ILE A 53 -4.58 11.77 -7.13
CA ILE A 53 -3.34 11.30 -7.75
C ILE A 53 -2.86 10.00 -7.10
N ASP A 54 -2.78 9.96 -5.77
CA ASP A 54 -2.40 8.76 -5.03
C ASP A 54 -3.34 7.60 -5.33
N ARG A 55 -4.64 7.89 -5.42
CA ARG A 55 -5.66 6.89 -5.74
C ARG A 55 -5.49 6.32 -7.14
N HIS A 56 -5.27 7.17 -8.16
CA HIS A 56 -5.03 6.71 -9.52
C HIS A 56 -3.79 5.81 -9.56
N PHE A 57 -2.69 6.28 -8.96
CA PHE A 57 -1.44 5.53 -8.85
C PHE A 57 -1.64 4.16 -8.18
N ILE A 58 -2.28 4.11 -7.02
CA ILE A 58 -2.54 2.85 -6.29
C ILE A 58 -3.39 1.91 -7.15
N LYS A 59 -4.45 2.43 -7.78
CA LYS A 59 -5.36 1.64 -8.61
C LYS A 59 -4.65 1.06 -9.83
N GLU A 60 -3.79 1.82 -10.49
CA GLU A 60 -3.00 1.32 -11.62
C GLU A 60 -2.05 0.19 -11.20
N LYS A 61 -1.38 0.32 -10.05
CA LYS A 61 -0.45 -0.71 -9.54
C LYS A 61 -1.16 -1.99 -9.10
N LEU A 62 -2.40 -1.88 -8.63
CA LEU A 62 -3.24 -3.05 -8.34
C LEU A 62 -3.74 -3.71 -9.62
N ASN A 63 -4.21 -2.92 -10.58
CA ASN A 63 -4.73 -3.41 -11.87
C ASN A 63 -3.65 -4.08 -12.71
N SER A 64 -2.39 -3.62 -12.65
CA SER A 64 -1.26 -4.27 -13.31
C SER A 64 -0.86 -5.61 -12.66
N GLY A 65 -1.46 -5.95 -11.52
CA GLY A 65 -1.13 -7.13 -10.73
C GLY A 65 0.21 -7.03 -10.00
N LEU A 66 0.96 -5.92 -10.14
CA LEU A 66 2.27 -5.75 -9.52
C LEU A 66 2.22 -5.68 -7.99
N VAL A 67 1.11 -5.14 -7.48
CA VAL A 67 0.83 -5.02 -6.05
C VAL A 67 -0.50 -5.71 -5.76
N VAL A 68 -0.57 -6.43 -4.65
CA VAL A 68 -1.84 -6.92 -4.08
C VAL A 68 -2.00 -6.36 -2.68
N THR A 69 -3.18 -5.84 -2.37
CA THR A 69 -3.53 -5.37 -1.03
C THR A 69 -4.30 -6.45 -0.28
N THR A 70 -4.00 -6.62 1.01
CA THR A 70 -4.72 -7.54 1.89
C THR A 70 -5.06 -6.83 3.18
N HIS A 71 -6.34 -6.90 3.58
CA HIS A 71 -6.75 -6.36 4.87
C HIS A 71 -6.18 -7.21 6.02
N VAL A 72 -5.61 -6.56 7.02
CA VAL A 72 -5.15 -7.20 8.25
C VAL A 72 -5.77 -6.49 9.44
N PRO A 73 -6.42 -7.20 10.38
CA PRO A 73 -6.94 -6.55 11.58
C PRO A 73 -5.83 -5.80 12.34
N THR A 74 -6.11 -4.59 12.82
CA THR A 74 -5.17 -3.75 13.61
C THR A 74 -4.44 -4.54 14.71
N ARG A 75 -5.12 -5.47 15.39
CA ARG A 75 -4.52 -6.33 16.44
C ARG A 75 -3.40 -7.26 15.95
N ILE A 76 -3.31 -7.52 14.65
CA ILE A 76 -2.32 -8.39 14.00
C ILE A 76 -1.34 -7.54 13.15
N GLN A 77 -1.58 -6.22 13.05
CA GLN A 77 -0.72 -5.32 12.31
C GLN A 77 0.57 -5.07 13.11
N ILE A 78 1.61 -5.86 12.85
CA ILE A 78 2.88 -5.82 13.61
C ILE A 78 3.53 -4.42 13.56
N VAL A 79 3.34 -3.69 12.47
CA VAL A 79 3.80 -2.29 12.32
C VAL A 79 3.23 -1.36 13.39
N ASP A 80 2.08 -1.66 13.99
CA ASP A 80 1.52 -0.87 15.08
C ASP A 80 2.42 -0.86 16.31
N ILE A 81 3.16 -1.95 16.58
CA ILE A 81 4.13 -2.01 17.69
C ILE A 81 5.26 -1.00 17.48
N PHE A 82 5.62 -0.73 16.22
CA PHE A 82 6.71 0.18 15.86
C PHE A 82 6.24 1.62 15.65
N THR A 83 4.93 1.86 15.50
CA THR A 83 4.37 3.17 15.13
C THR A 83 3.47 3.77 16.20
N LYS A 84 2.87 2.96 17.08
CA LYS A 84 2.10 3.43 18.22
C LYS A 84 3.02 3.54 19.43
N GLY A 85 2.92 4.67 20.12
CA GLY A 85 3.58 4.84 21.42
C GLY A 85 3.06 3.82 22.43
N LEU A 86 3.90 3.47 23.40
CA LEU A 86 3.48 2.63 24.52
C LEU A 86 2.27 3.27 25.21
N PRO A 87 1.27 2.48 25.63
CA PRO A 87 0.18 3.01 26.44
C PRO A 87 0.76 3.59 27.72
N ILE A 88 0.43 4.86 27.98
CA ILE A 88 0.70 5.56 29.24
C ILE A 88 -0.41 5.21 30.22
#